data_AF-A0A350WY63-F1
#
_entry.id   AF-A0A350WY63-F1
#
_cell.length_a   1.000
_cell.length_b   1.000
_cell.length_c   1.000
_cell.angle_alpha   90.00
_cell.angle_beta   90.00
_cell.angle_gamma   90.00
#
_symmetry.space_group_name_H-M   'P 1'
#
loop_
_entity.id
_entity.type
_entity.pdbx_description
1 polymer ?
#
loop_
_entity_poly.entity_id
_entity_poly.type
_entity_poly.pdbx_seq_one_letter_code
_entity_poly.pdbx_strand_id
1 'polypeptide(L)'
;MKKLFKYTPYFFLFICLTVPFISMRSPEMVKIIDISSIIEKQIVHSTTAINQEEPTIDNDRQTVISSKTERVSQSQIIEQDVHAAEFSINQLTAEIKTLSKQQTTLTTECFDYETDLEKNYLNKLIKIRNGIENQKASESQPQIRSNGLKAVNAMIDMMSAYINNPSDSTYISLGEEASRYIQRAFGDVQLSDTIGIVKYLTSAGPDQVNIGLKLKDAQTIATKFLNNYGYDGTEKGEAYKKNKRQQVATQTVMEVKQLELDELSLQLADLLQQLEEVTQ
;
A
#
# COMPACT_ATOMS: atom_id res chain seq x y z
N MET A 1 -1.25 0.97 -60.63
CA MET A 1 -0.22 0.09 -60.05
C MET A 1 0.81 0.94 -59.30
N LYS A 2 1.18 0.51 -58.07
CA LYS A 2 2.34 0.93 -57.24
C LYS A 2 2.27 2.35 -56.63
N LYS A 3 1.75 2.45 -55.40
CA LYS A 3 2.47 2.41 -54.10
C LYS A 3 3.18 3.74 -53.76
N LEU A 4 2.48 4.64 -53.07
CA LEU A 4 3.06 5.51 -52.04
C LEU A 4 2.93 4.79 -50.70
N PHE A 5 4.05 4.52 -50.03
CA PHE A 5 4.06 4.01 -48.67
C PHE A 5 5.31 4.53 -47.94
N LYS A 6 5.08 4.90 -46.68
CA LYS A 6 6.00 4.94 -45.54
C LYS A 6 6.91 6.15 -45.42
N TYR A 7 6.34 7.16 -44.78
CA TYR A 7 7.02 7.90 -43.72
C TYR A 7 7.25 6.97 -42.52
N THR A 8 8.51 6.75 -42.21
CA THR A 8 9.07 6.52 -40.87
C THR A 8 10.34 7.36 -40.86
N PRO A 9 10.55 8.22 -39.86
CA PRO A 9 11.54 7.84 -38.84
C PRO A 9 11.21 8.37 -37.43
N TYR A 10 12.04 7.97 -36.46
CA TYR A 10 12.21 8.55 -35.11
C TYR A 10 11.28 8.04 -34.00
N PHE A 11 11.57 6.82 -33.55
CA PHE A 11 11.18 6.33 -32.23
C PHE A 11 12.45 5.98 -31.45
N PHE A 12 13.34 6.95 -31.23
CA PHE A 12 14.48 6.89 -30.30
C PHE A 12 15.03 8.32 -30.13
N LEU A 13 15.41 8.68 -28.89
CA LEU A 13 15.83 9.99 -28.37
C LEU A 13 14.70 10.97 -27.98
N PHE A 14 14.43 11.06 -26.68
CA PHE A 14 14.83 12.22 -25.86
C PHE A 14 14.61 11.91 -24.36
N ILE A 15 15.63 11.29 -23.74
CA ILE A 15 15.90 11.44 -22.31
C ILE A 15 17.20 12.24 -22.26
N CYS A 16 17.14 13.46 -21.72
CA CYS A 16 18.09 14.03 -20.76
C CYS A 16 18.10 15.57 -20.78
N LEU A 17 18.02 16.11 -19.57
CA LEU A 17 18.58 17.37 -19.08
C LEU A 17 17.86 18.66 -19.44
N THR A 18 17.29 19.34 -18.43
CA THR A 18 17.97 20.48 -17.75
C THR A 18 17.19 20.93 -16.51
N VAL A 19 17.84 20.85 -15.34
CA VAL A 19 17.58 21.69 -14.15
C VAL A 19 18.56 22.86 -14.23
N PRO A 20 18.11 24.12 -14.03
CA PRO A 20 18.57 24.92 -12.87
C PRO A 20 17.43 25.78 -12.26
N PHE A 21 17.20 25.80 -10.94
CA PHE A 21 17.87 26.52 -9.83
C PHE A 21 17.15 27.84 -9.39
N ILE A 22 16.75 27.87 -8.09
CA ILE A 22 16.52 28.99 -7.12
C ILE A 22 15.33 29.97 -7.26
N SER A 23 14.41 30.03 -6.27
CA SER A 23 14.42 31.03 -5.16
C SER A 23 13.14 31.15 -4.30
N MET A 24 13.29 30.77 -3.03
CA MET A 24 12.88 31.47 -1.77
C MET A 24 11.43 31.60 -1.24
N ARG A 25 11.38 31.32 0.09
CA ARG A 25 10.39 31.57 1.17
C ARG A 25 9.30 30.49 1.31
N SER A 26 9.13 29.77 2.43
CA SER A 26 9.22 30.14 3.87
C SER A 26 9.61 28.91 4.73
N PRO A 27 10.21 29.08 5.94
CA PRO A 27 10.79 28.00 6.72
C PRO A 27 9.81 27.47 7.78
N GLU A 28 9.46 26.19 7.69
CA GLU A 28 9.08 25.41 8.88
C GLU A 28 9.91 24.13 8.89
N MET A 29 10.65 23.96 9.98
CA MET A 29 11.61 22.89 10.19
C MET A 29 10.91 21.53 10.21
N VAL A 30 11.10 20.73 9.16
CA VAL A 30 11.00 19.28 9.28
C VAL A 30 12.38 18.79 9.71
N LYS A 31 12.53 18.47 11.00
CA LYS A 31 13.68 17.70 11.49
C LYS A 31 13.54 16.28 10.94
N ILE A 32 14.29 15.98 9.89
CA ILE A 32 14.58 14.61 9.48
C ILE A 32 15.65 14.11 10.46
N ILE A 33 15.32 13.10 11.26
CA ILE A 33 16.29 12.41 12.12
C ILE A 33 17.14 11.53 11.20
N ASP A 34 18.43 11.83 11.14
CA ASP A 34 19.44 11.02 10.46
C ASP A 34 19.77 9.79 11.33
N ILE A 35 19.17 8.65 10.97
CA ILE A 35 19.23 7.37 11.70
C ILE A 35 20.64 6.75 11.63
N SER A 36 21.51 7.25 10.74
CA SER A 36 22.87 6.73 10.56
C SER A 36 23.79 7.01 11.75
N SER A 37 23.45 7.96 12.63
CA SER A 37 24.31 8.38 13.76
C SER A 37 24.09 7.59 15.06
N ILE A 38 23.07 6.75 15.14
CA ILE A 38 22.68 6.02 16.37
C ILE A 38 23.39 4.66 16.49
N ILE A 39 23.96 4.12 15.39
CA ILE A 39 24.48 2.75 15.35
C ILE A 39 25.97 2.64 15.77
N GLU A 40 26.73 3.73 15.87
CA GLU A 40 28.20 3.64 16.02
C GLU A 40 28.79 3.86 17.43
N LYS A 41 27.99 3.91 18.52
CA LYS A 41 28.52 4.30 19.85
C LYS A 41 28.39 3.34 21.03
N GLN A 42 28.04 2.08 20.84
CA GLN A 42 27.96 1.12 21.96
C GLN A 42 28.74 -0.18 21.73
N ILE A 43 30.03 -0.06 21.44
CA ILE A 43 31.01 -1.10 21.76
C ILE A 43 32.24 -0.33 22.24
N VAL A 44 32.57 -0.38 23.53
CA VAL A 44 33.91 -0.59 24.14
C VAL A 44 33.81 -0.28 25.65
N HIS A 45 34.36 -1.20 26.47
CA HIS A 45 34.88 -1.10 27.86
C HIS A 45 34.04 -1.86 28.91
N SER A 46 34.59 -2.74 29.76
CA SER A 46 35.93 -3.34 29.88
C SER A 46 35.84 -4.53 30.83
N THR A 47 36.51 -5.62 30.48
CA THR A 47 36.84 -6.76 31.34
C THR A 47 38.01 -6.40 32.25
N THR A 48 37.98 -6.75 33.54
CA THR A 48 39.21 -6.90 34.33
C THR A 48 39.04 -8.03 35.35
N ALA A 49 39.90 -9.04 35.23
CA ALA A 49 40.04 -10.17 36.14
C ALA A 49 40.90 -9.79 37.35
N ILE A 50 40.57 -10.33 38.52
CA ILE A 50 41.29 -10.16 39.79
C ILE A 50 41.98 -11.48 40.14
N ASN A 51 43.26 -11.42 40.54
CA ASN A 51 44.06 -12.55 41.04
C ASN A 51 43.94 -12.68 42.58
N GLN A 52 44.07 -13.93 43.03
CA GLN A 52 44.10 -14.48 44.42
C GLN A 52 45.15 -13.81 45.32
N GLU A 53 45.10 -13.80 46.67
CA GLU A 53 45.04 -14.96 47.59
C GLU A 53 44.72 -14.52 49.06
N GLU A 54 44.29 -15.48 49.88
CA GLU A 54 43.65 -15.46 51.23
C GLU A 54 44.61 -15.18 52.43
N PRO A 55 44.16 -14.89 53.70
CA PRO A 55 43.62 -15.95 54.57
C PRO A 55 42.53 -15.57 55.61
N THR A 56 41.47 -16.41 55.64
CA THR A 56 40.72 -17.00 56.79
C THR A 56 40.15 -16.17 57.97
N ILE A 57 38.92 -16.57 58.32
CA ILE A 57 38.13 -16.37 59.56
C ILE A 57 37.26 -15.10 59.67
N ASP A 58 36.37 -14.87 58.70
CA ASP A 58 35.04 -14.23 58.93
C ASP A 58 34.03 -14.62 57.82
N ASN A 59 34.23 -15.83 57.25
CA ASN A 59 33.80 -16.13 55.89
C ASN A 59 32.28 -16.24 55.75
N ASP A 60 31.55 -16.77 56.72
CA ASP A 60 30.09 -16.91 56.58
C ASP A 60 29.34 -15.58 56.72
N ARG A 61 29.82 -14.65 57.55
CA ARG A 61 29.17 -13.33 57.71
C ARG A 61 29.58 -12.35 56.61
N GLN A 62 30.86 -12.34 56.22
CA GLN A 62 31.29 -11.51 55.09
C GLN A 62 30.72 -12.01 53.76
N THR A 63 30.60 -13.32 53.55
CA THR A 63 29.95 -13.85 52.33
C THR A 63 28.46 -13.51 52.31
N VAL A 64 27.76 -13.59 53.45
CA VAL A 64 26.34 -13.18 53.53
C VAL A 64 26.15 -11.68 53.36
N ILE A 65 27.06 -10.85 53.87
CA ILE A 65 27.03 -9.39 53.68
C ILE A 65 27.37 -9.04 52.22
N SER A 66 28.39 -9.65 51.62
CA SER A 66 28.76 -9.48 50.20
C SER A 66 27.61 -9.91 49.30
N SER A 67 27.04 -11.09 49.53
CA SER A 67 25.90 -11.60 48.75
C SER A 67 24.65 -10.73 48.91
N LYS A 68 24.45 -10.12 50.09
CA LYS A 68 23.32 -9.21 50.32
C LYS A 68 23.55 -7.86 49.63
N THR A 69 24.76 -7.33 49.66
CA THR A 69 25.13 -6.08 48.97
C THR A 69 25.10 -6.26 47.45
N GLU A 70 25.54 -7.41 46.94
CA GLU A 70 25.45 -7.78 45.52
C GLU A 70 23.99 -7.92 45.06
N ARG A 71 23.13 -8.62 45.83
CA ARG A 71 21.69 -8.70 45.53
C ARG A 71 21.01 -7.33 45.52
N VAL A 72 21.33 -6.45 46.47
CA VAL A 72 20.78 -5.07 46.49
C VAL A 72 21.26 -4.28 45.28
N SER A 73 22.54 -4.39 44.90
CA SER A 73 23.07 -3.72 43.71
C SER A 73 22.43 -4.25 42.42
N GLN A 74 22.20 -5.57 42.33
CA GLN A 74 21.57 -6.19 41.18
C GLN A 74 20.08 -5.82 41.07
N SER A 75 19.36 -5.78 42.19
CA SER A 75 17.97 -5.29 42.24
C SER A 75 17.86 -3.84 41.76
N GLN A 76 18.78 -2.96 42.18
CA GLN A 76 18.79 -1.55 41.75
C GLN A 76 19.02 -1.38 40.25
N ILE A 77 19.87 -2.23 39.65
CA ILE A 77 20.11 -2.22 38.20
C ILE A 77 18.85 -2.70 37.47
N ILE A 78 18.25 -3.81 37.90
CA ILE A 78 17.03 -4.34 37.28
C ILE A 78 15.87 -3.33 37.40
N GLU A 79 15.72 -2.66 38.54
CA GLU A 79 14.72 -1.59 38.72
C GLU A 79 14.92 -0.41 37.76
N GLN A 80 16.17 -0.02 37.49
CA GLN A 80 16.47 1.02 36.51
C GLN A 80 16.11 0.57 35.10
N ASP A 81 16.43 -0.67 34.73
CA ASP A 81 16.10 -1.25 33.43
C ASP A 81 14.58 -1.40 33.25
N VAL A 82 13.85 -1.79 34.29
CA VAL A 82 12.37 -1.82 34.33
C VAL A 82 11.81 -0.43 34.02
N HIS A 83 12.26 0.59 34.73
CA HIS A 83 11.77 1.96 34.50
C HIS A 83 12.12 2.48 33.11
N ALA A 84 13.29 2.13 32.57
CA ALA A 84 13.66 2.48 31.20
C ALA A 84 12.73 1.80 30.18
N ALA A 85 12.43 0.52 30.37
CA ALA A 85 11.51 -0.23 29.51
C ALA A 85 10.08 0.32 29.59
N GLU A 86 9.56 0.59 30.79
CA GLU A 86 8.24 1.23 31.01
C GLU A 86 8.15 2.59 30.32
N PHE A 87 9.20 3.41 30.40
CA PHE A 87 9.25 4.70 29.74
C PHE A 87 9.21 4.57 28.21
N SER A 88 10.01 3.66 27.64
CA SER A 88 10.02 3.38 26.20
C SER A 88 8.69 2.84 25.70
N ILE A 89 8.04 1.94 26.45
CA ILE A 89 6.70 1.42 26.16
C ILE A 89 5.68 2.56 26.11
N ASN A 90 5.70 3.47 27.08
CA ASN A 90 4.80 4.62 27.13
C ASN A 90 5.02 5.58 25.95
N GLN A 91 6.27 5.81 25.56
CA GLN A 91 6.60 6.64 24.39
C GLN A 91 6.09 6.01 23.09
N LEU A 92 6.41 4.74 22.83
CA LEU A 92 5.95 4.03 21.63
C LEU A 92 4.42 3.96 21.57
N THR A 93 3.75 3.71 22.70
CA THR A 93 2.29 3.72 22.77
C THR A 93 1.70 5.07 22.34
N ALA A 94 2.32 6.18 22.79
CA ALA A 94 1.89 7.53 22.41
C ALA A 94 2.13 7.82 20.92
N GLU A 95 3.25 7.33 20.36
CA GLU A 95 3.56 7.46 18.94
C GLU A 95 2.58 6.66 18.06
N ILE A 96 2.32 5.40 18.39
CA ILE A 96 1.33 4.55 17.71
C ILE A 96 -0.05 5.21 17.73
N LYS A 97 -0.45 5.77 18.88
CA LYS A 97 -1.73 6.50 18.99
C LYS A 97 -1.78 7.73 18.06
N THR A 98 -0.66 8.42 17.90
CA THR A 98 -0.58 9.59 17.00
C THR A 98 -0.67 9.16 15.53
N LEU A 99 0.05 8.11 15.15
CA LEU A 99 0.00 7.53 13.81
C LEU A 99 -1.42 6.99 13.49
N SER A 100 -2.07 6.35 14.45
CA SER A 100 -3.45 5.86 14.31
C SER A 100 -4.45 7.00 14.03
N LYS A 101 -4.29 8.16 14.69
CA LYS A 101 -5.07 9.37 14.37
C LYS A 101 -4.78 9.86 12.96
N GLN A 102 -3.51 9.95 12.58
CA GLN A 102 -3.11 10.35 11.23
C GLN A 102 -3.71 9.41 10.16
N GLN A 103 -3.68 8.10 10.40
CA GLN A 103 -4.28 7.09 9.53
C GLN A 103 -5.80 7.30 9.37
N THR A 104 -6.50 7.62 10.46
CA THR A 104 -7.93 7.92 10.45
C THR A 104 -8.23 9.18 9.62
N THR A 105 -7.45 10.24 9.80
CA THR A 105 -7.57 11.48 9.02
C THR A 105 -7.38 11.20 7.53
N LEU A 106 -6.28 10.53 7.16
CA LEU A 106 -6.01 10.20 5.78
C LEU A 106 -7.11 9.31 5.16
N THR A 107 -7.65 8.36 5.93
CA THR A 107 -8.78 7.51 5.49
C THR A 107 -10.00 8.36 5.16
N THR A 108 -10.34 9.30 6.05
CA THR A 108 -11.46 10.23 5.84
C THR A 108 -11.26 11.12 4.63
N GLU A 109 -10.05 11.64 4.42
CA GLU A 109 -9.73 12.50 3.27
C GLU A 109 -9.84 11.77 1.93
N CYS A 110 -9.56 10.47 1.90
CA CYS A 110 -9.71 9.63 0.71
C CYS A 110 -11.17 9.20 0.47
N PHE A 111 -11.97 9.09 1.52
CA PHE A 111 -13.30 8.46 1.49
C PHE A 111 -14.26 9.08 0.47
N ASP A 112 -14.36 10.41 0.44
CA ASP A 112 -15.28 11.10 -0.48
C ASP A 112 -14.88 10.85 -1.94
N TYR A 113 -13.57 10.86 -2.22
CA TYR A 113 -13.04 10.62 -3.56
C TYR A 113 -13.25 9.17 -4.00
N GLU A 114 -13.02 8.20 -3.11
CA GLU A 114 -13.28 6.78 -3.36
C GLU A 114 -14.77 6.54 -3.62
N THR A 115 -15.65 7.10 -2.79
CA THR A 115 -17.12 7.02 -2.96
C THR A 115 -17.56 7.57 -4.30
N ASP A 116 -16.99 8.70 -4.73
CA ASP A 116 -17.28 9.29 -6.04
C ASP A 116 -16.82 8.38 -7.19
N LEU A 117 -15.64 7.77 -7.09
CA LEU A 117 -15.16 6.81 -8.09
C LEU A 117 -16.07 5.57 -8.16
N GLU A 118 -16.45 5.03 -7.01
CA GLU A 118 -17.33 3.87 -6.93
C GLU A 118 -18.70 4.15 -7.55
N LYS A 119 -19.32 5.28 -7.16
CA LYS A 119 -20.64 5.68 -7.66
C LYS A 119 -20.64 5.99 -9.15
N ASN A 120 -19.61 6.70 -9.63
CA ASN A 120 -19.60 7.20 -11.00
C ASN A 120 -19.10 6.17 -12.03
N TYR A 121 -18.32 5.17 -11.59
CA TYR A 121 -17.70 4.21 -12.50
C TYR A 121 -17.94 2.75 -12.06
N LEU A 122 -17.44 2.34 -10.89
CA LEU A 122 -17.44 0.92 -10.47
C LEU A 122 -18.86 0.32 -10.41
N ASN A 123 -19.78 1.00 -9.72
CA ASN A 123 -21.17 0.55 -9.56
C ASN A 123 -21.91 0.48 -10.90
N LYS A 124 -21.55 1.32 -11.87
CA LYS A 124 -22.12 1.27 -13.22
C LYS A 124 -21.62 0.04 -13.97
N LEU A 125 -20.33 -0.27 -13.88
CA LEU A 125 -19.78 -1.51 -14.46
C LEU A 125 -20.38 -2.76 -13.83
N ILE A 126 -20.55 -2.80 -12.50
CA ILE A 126 -21.20 -3.93 -11.80
C ILE A 126 -22.63 -4.14 -12.32
N LYS A 127 -23.40 -3.06 -12.51
CA LYS A 127 -24.75 -3.14 -13.10
C LYS A 127 -24.71 -3.69 -14.52
N ILE A 128 -23.75 -3.28 -15.33
CA ILE A 128 -23.56 -3.81 -16.69
C ILE A 128 -23.22 -5.31 -16.65
N ARG A 129 -22.26 -5.71 -15.81
CA ARG A 129 -21.85 -7.12 -15.62
C ARG A 129 -23.04 -7.98 -15.27
N ASN A 130 -23.80 -7.62 -14.23
CA ASN A 130 -25.01 -8.34 -13.82
C ASN A 130 -26.05 -8.38 -14.94
N GLY A 131 -26.15 -7.30 -15.73
CA GLY A 131 -27.00 -7.24 -16.90
C GLY A 131 -26.59 -8.20 -18.03
N ILE A 132 -25.30 -8.46 -18.24
CA ILE A 132 -24.79 -9.44 -19.21
C ILE A 132 -24.93 -10.86 -18.66
N GLU A 133 -24.70 -11.04 -17.37
CA GLU A 133 -24.81 -12.32 -16.68
C GLU A 133 -26.24 -12.89 -16.76
N ASN A 134 -27.24 -12.02 -16.58
CA ASN A 134 -28.66 -12.41 -16.65
C ASN A 134 -29.20 -12.57 -18.08
N GLN A 135 -28.42 -12.28 -19.12
CA GLN A 135 -28.83 -12.51 -20.50
C GLN A 135 -28.64 -13.98 -20.89
N LYS A 136 -29.62 -14.54 -21.62
CA LYS A 136 -29.50 -15.88 -22.18
C LYS A 136 -28.29 -15.93 -23.11
N ALA A 137 -27.47 -16.97 -22.94
CA ALA A 137 -26.40 -17.24 -23.88
C ALA A 137 -27.03 -17.67 -25.20
N SER A 138 -26.64 -17.00 -26.29
CA SER A 138 -26.98 -17.46 -27.62
C SER A 138 -26.25 -18.77 -27.91
N GLU A 139 -26.99 -19.80 -28.33
CA GLU A 139 -26.42 -21.11 -28.68
C GLU A 139 -25.46 -21.04 -29.87
N SER A 140 -25.67 -20.10 -30.79
CA SER A 140 -24.84 -19.96 -32.00
C SER A 140 -23.49 -19.32 -31.74
N GLN A 141 -23.35 -18.49 -30.70
CA GLN A 141 -22.09 -17.80 -30.37
C GLN A 141 -21.95 -17.56 -28.85
N PRO A 142 -21.78 -18.63 -28.05
CA PRO A 142 -21.66 -18.52 -26.59
C PRO A 142 -20.44 -17.70 -26.13
N GLN A 143 -19.41 -17.60 -26.97
CA GLN A 143 -18.19 -16.86 -26.70
C GLN A 143 -18.41 -15.35 -26.51
N ILE A 144 -19.44 -14.76 -27.11
CA ILE A 144 -19.72 -13.31 -26.96
C ILE A 144 -20.06 -12.98 -25.51
N ARG A 145 -20.97 -13.76 -24.91
CA ARG A 145 -21.34 -13.59 -23.50
C ARG A 145 -20.15 -13.86 -22.58
N SER A 146 -19.41 -14.94 -22.82
CA SER A 146 -18.24 -15.31 -22.01
C SER A 146 -17.14 -14.24 -22.06
N ASN A 147 -16.73 -13.83 -23.27
CA ASN A 147 -15.72 -12.79 -23.44
C ASN A 147 -16.22 -11.43 -22.94
N GLY A 148 -17.50 -11.13 -23.12
CA GLY A 148 -18.13 -9.93 -22.56
C GLY A 148 -18.03 -9.85 -21.05
N LEU A 149 -18.37 -10.93 -20.35
CA LEU A 149 -18.22 -11.00 -18.89
C LEU A 149 -16.76 -10.83 -18.46
N LYS A 150 -15.82 -11.50 -19.14
CA LYS A 150 -14.39 -11.33 -18.87
C LYS A 150 -13.91 -9.89 -19.09
N ALA A 151 -14.40 -9.22 -20.13
CA ALA A 151 -14.08 -7.82 -20.40
C ALA A 151 -14.56 -6.91 -19.27
N VAL A 152 -15.82 -7.02 -18.87
CA VAL A 152 -16.38 -6.15 -17.81
C VAL A 152 -15.74 -6.45 -16.47
N ASN A 153 -15.46 -7.72 -16.14
CA ASN A 153 -14.73 -8.06 -14.93
C ASN A 153 -13.34 -7.42 -14.91
N ALA A 154 -12.57 -7.51 -15.99
CA ALA A 154 -11.27 -6.84 -16.08
C ALA A 154 -11.37 -5.30 -15.91
N MET A 155 -12.45 -4.67 -16.39
CA MET A 155 -12.69 -3.23 -16.15
C MET A 155 -13.06 -2.92 -14.70
N ILE A 156 -13.82 -3.79 -14.04
CA ILE A 156 -14.13 -3.71 -12.61
C ILE A 156 -12.83 -3.83 -11.81
N ASP A 157 -12.04 -4.87 -12.09
CA ASP A 157 -10.76 -5.14 -11.43
C ASP A 157 -9.78 -3.98 -11.64
N MET A 158 -9.74 -3.39 -12.83
CA MET A 158 -8.97 -2.18 -13.12
C MET A 158 -9.33 -1.04 -12.17
N MET A 159 -10.62 -0.73 -12.02
CA MET A 159 -11.06 0.37 -11.15
C MET A 159 -10.83 0.08 -9.68
N SER A 160 -11.08 -1.17 -9.24
CA SER A 160 -10.79 -1.62 -7.89
C SER A 160 -9.29 -1.55 -7.57
N ALA A 161 -8.42 -1.95 -8.51
CA ALA A 161 -6.98 -1.84 -8.35
C ALA A 161 -6.53 -0.38 -8.16
N TYR A 162 -7.08 0.55 -8.94
CA TYR A 162 -6.78 1.98 -8.77
C TYR A 162 -7.30 2.55 -7.45
N ILE A 163 -8.52 2.22 -7.03
CA ILE A 163 -9.09 2.67 -5.74
C ILE A 163 -8.26 2.12 -4.57
N ASN A 164 -7.79 0.88 -4.68
CA ASN A 164 -6.98 0.29 -3.61
C ASN A 164 -5.57 0.89 -3.56
N ASN A 165 -4.91 0.98 -4.71
CA ASN A 165 -3.56 1.52 -4.83
C ASN A 165 -3.38 2.29 -6.15
N PRO A 166 -3.65 3.60 -6.17
CA PRO A 166 -3.58 4.41 -7.40
C PRO A 166 -2.15 4.70 -7.86
N SER A 167 -1.13 4.29 -7.09
CA SER A 167 0.29 4.38 -7.48
C SER A 167 0.79 3.10 -8.17
N ASP A 168 0.04 2.00 -8.08
CA ASP A 168 0.36 0.76 -8.77
C ASP A 168 -0.21 0.79 -10.18
N SER A 169 0.62 0.55 -11.20
CA SER A 169 0.21 0.56 -12.61
C SER A 169 -0.59 -0.68 -13.04
N THR A 170 -0.85 -1.65 -12.14
CA THR A 170 -1.60 -2.88 -12.45
C THR A 170 -2.96 -2.59 -13.10
N TYR A 171 -3.63 -1.49 -12.72
CA TYR A 171 -4.89 -1.08 -13.35
C TYR A 171 -4.76 -0.86 -14.88
N ILE A 172 -3.61 -0.38 -15.37
CA ILE A 172 -3.39 -0.18 -16.81
C ILE A 172 -3.44 -1.51 -17.55
N SER A 173 -2.73 -2.52 -17.03
CA SER A 173 -2.66 -3.87 -17.63
C SER A 173 -4.04 -4.56 -17.66
N LEU A 174 -4.87 -4.32 -16.65
CA LEU A 174 -6.25 -4.80 -16.59
C LEU A 174 -7.14 -4.12 -17.64
N GLY A 175 -6.93 -2.83 -17.91
CA GLY A 175 -7.58 -2.12 -19.02
C GLY A 175 -7.22 -2.67 -20.40
N GLU A 176 -5.95 -3.04 -20.60
CA GLU A 176 -5.50 -3.72 -21.82
C GLU A 176 -6.08 -5.13 -21.96
N GLU A 177 -6.19 -5.87 -20.85
CA GLU A 177 -6.88 -7.17 -20.82
C GLU A 177 -8.36 -7.05 -21.18
N ALA A 178 -9.07 -6.07 -20.62
CA ALA A 178 -10.46 -5.79 -20.98
C ALA A 178 -10.61 -5.53 -22.48
N SER A 179 -9.71 -4.73 -23.06
CA SER A 179 -9.69 -4.43 -24.49
C SER A 179 -9.49 -5.68 -25.35
N ARG A 180 -8.58 -6.58 -24.93
CA ARG A 180 -8.37 -7.88 -25.61
C ARG A 180 -9.63 -8.76 -25.56
N TYR A 181 -10.38 -8.79 -24.46
CA TYR A 181 -11.63 -9.54 -24.40
C TYR A 181 -12.75 -8.93 -25.25
N ILE A 182 -12.84 -7.61 -25.35
CA ILE A 182 -13.78 -6.94 -26.27
C ILE A 182 -13.46 -7.32 -27.72
N GLN A 183 -12.19 -7.24 -28.12
CA GLN A 183 -11.76 -7.67 -29.46
C GLN A 183 -12.08 -9.14 -29.71
N ARG A 184 -11.93 -10.04 -28.73
CA ARG A 184 -12.31 -11.44 -28.86
C ARG A 184 -13.83 -11.66 -28.93
N ALA A 185 -14.63 -10.76 -28.34
CA ALA A 185 -16.08 -10.84 -28.39
C ALA A 185 -16.63 -10.39 -29.76
N PHE A 186 -16.06 -9.34 -30.35
CA PHE A 186 -16.62 -8.70 -31.55
C PHE A 186 -15.75 -8.78 -32.81
N GLY A 187 -14.52 -9.30 -32.70
CA GLY A 187 -13.55 -9.29 -33.79
C GLY A 187 -13.25 -7.87 -34.26
N ASP A 188 -13.21 -7.68 -35.58
CA ASP A 188 -13.00 -6.37 -36.23
C ASP A 188 -14.29 -5.51 -36.30
N VAL A 189 -15.41 -5.96 -35.71
CA VAL A 189 -16.65 -5.19 -35.74
C VAL A 189 -16.52 -3.98 -34.83
N GLN A 190 -16.31 -2.81 -35.45
CA GLN A 190 -16.38 -1.53 -34.77
C GLN A 190 -17.83 -1.25 -34.34
N LEU A 191 -18.12 -1.45 -33.06
CA LEU A 191 -19.38 -1.03 -32.42
C LEU A 191 -19.44 0.50 -32.20
N SER A 192 -18.41 1.26 -32.62
CA SER A 192 -18.35 2.71 -32.48
C SER A 192 -19.47 3.41 -33.26
N ASP A 193 -19.84 2.88 -34.42
CA ASP A 193 -20.71 3.56 -35.38
C ASP A 193 -22.07 2.85 -35.51
N THR A 194 -23.15 3.63 -35.70
CA THR A 194 -24.52 3.12 -35.86
C THR A 194 -24.61 2.06 -36.98
N ILE A 195 -23.81 2.22 -38.04
CA ILE A 195 -23.69 1.26 -39.15
C ILE A 195 -23.08 -0.07 -38.69
N GLY A 196 -22.06 -0.03 -37.82
CA GLY A 196 -21.47 -1.22 -37.22
C GLY A 196 -22.45 -1.99 -36.35
N ILE A 197 -23.27 -1.26 -35.58
CA ILE A 197 -24.36 -1.84 -34.77
C ILE A 197 -25.44 -2.48 -35.65
N VAL A 198 -25.84 -1.83 -36.75
CA VAL A 198 -26.84 -2.37 -37.70
C VAL A 198 -26.31 -3.59 -38.48
N LYS A 199 -25.04 -3.58 -38.86
CA LYS A 199 -24.38 -4.73 -39.52
C LYS A 199 -24.22 -5.91 -38.55
N TYR A 200 -23.99 -5.62 -37.27
CA TYR A 200 -24.02 -6.63 -36.22
C TYR A 200 -25.44 -7.15 -36.00
N LEU A 201 -26.46 -6.29 -35.87
CA LEU A 201 -27.89 -6.66 -35.76
C LEU A 201 -28.39 -7.57 -36.88
N THR A 202 -27.87 -7.42 -38.09
CA THR A 202 -28.28 -8.22 -39.25
C THR A 202 -27.56 -9.58 -39.33
N SER A 203 -26.46 -9.76 -38.60
CA SER A 203 -25.67 -11.00 -38.57
C SER A 203 -25.69 -11.72 -37.20
N ALA A 204 -26.06 -11.00 -36.15
CA ALA A 204 -26.08 -11.41 -34.75
C ALA A 204 -27.51 -11.28 -34.22
N GLY A 205 -27.98 -12.31 -33.49
CA GLY A 205 -29.31 -12.27 -32.87
C GLY A 205 -29.48 -11.13 -31.86
N PRO A 206 -30.73 -10.75 -31.51
CA PRO A 206 -31.03 -9.60 -30.64
C PRO A 206 -30.31 -9.65 -29.28
N ASP A 207 -30.12 -10.84 -28.70
CA ASP A 207 -29.40 -11.01 -27.44
C ASP A 207 -27.92 -10.59 -27.55
N GLN A 208 -27.27 -10.89 -28.67
CA GLN A 208 -25.86 -10.56 -28.89
C GLN A 208 -25.66 -9.05 -29.10
N VAL A 209 -26.62 -8.41 -29.76
CA VAL A 209 -26.63 -6.95 -29.93
C VAL A 209 -26.76 -6.26 -28.58
N ASN A 210 -27.66 -6.76 -27.72
CA ASN A 210 -27.81 -6.21 -26.38
C ASN A 210 -26.53 -6.37 -25.54
N ILE A 211 -25.81 -7.48 -25.67
CA ILE A 211 -24.48 -7.66 -25.05
C ILE A 211 -23.48 -6.64 -25.63
N GLY A 212 -23.49 -6.42 -26.95
CA GLY A 212 -22.64 -5.42 -27.62
C GLY A 212 -22.87 -3.99 -27.16
N LEU A 213 -24.13 -3.57 -27.04
CA LEU A 213 -24.46 -2.24 -26.52
C LEU A 213 -23.98 -2.06 -25.07
N LYS A 214 -24.20 -3.06 -24.22
CA LYS A 214 -23.71 -3.07 -22.84
C LYS A 214 -22.19 -2.97 -22.76
N LEU A 215 -21.47 -3.69 -23.62
CA LEU A 215 -20.01 -3.64 -23.66
C LEU A 215 -19.47 -2.31 -24.17
N LYS A 216 -20.16 -1.66 -25.12
CA LYS A 216 -19.86 -0.29 -25.55
C LYS A 216 -20.03 0.71 -24.40
N ASP A 217 -21.10 0.58 -23.61
CA ASP A 217 -21.32 1.40 -22.43
C ASP A 217 -20.21 1.18 -21.39
N ALA A 218 -19.84 -0.08 -21.13
CA ALA A 218 -18.75 -0.41 -20.22
C ALA A 218 -17.41 0.18 -20.68
N GLN A 219 -17.08 0.03 -21.97
CA GLN A 219 -15.88 0.62 -22.56
C GLN A 219 -15.88 2.15 -22.44
N THR A 220 -17.03 2.80 -22.66
CA THR A 220 -17.15 4.26 -22.51
C THR A 220 -16.86 4.69 -21.07
N ILE A 221 -17.35 3.95 -20.08
CA ILE A 221 -17.08 4.21 -18.66
C ILE A 221 -15.59 4.03 -18.35
N ALA A 222 -14.98 2.92 -18.80
CA ALA A 222 -13.58 2.60 -18.59
C ALA A 222 -12.63 3.63 -19.24
N THR A 223 -12.91 4.06 -20.47
CA THR A 223 -12.12 5.09 -21.15
C THR A 223 -12.23 6.44 -20.45
N LYS A 224 -13.44 6.85 -20.03
CA LYS A 224 -13.61 8.10 -19.25
C LYS A 224 -12.81 8.06 -17.96
N PHE A 225 -12.84 6.92 -17.27
CA PHE A 225 -12.04 6.72 -16.06
C PHE A 225 -10.54 6.86 -16.34
N LEU A 226 -10.01 6.14 -17.34
CA LEU A 226 -8.59 6.20 -17.68
C LEU A 226 -8.14 7.60 -18.13
N ASN A 227 -8.96 8.32 -18.89
CA ASN A 227 -8.63 9.68 -19.31
C ASN A 227 -8.60 10.67 -18.14
N ASN A 228 -9.55 10.53 -17.20
CA ASN A 228 -9.67 11.48 -16.09
C ASN A 228 -8.71 11.20 -14.92
N TYR A 229 -8.22 9.96 -14.80
CA TYR A 229 -7.48 9.51 -13.60
C TYR A 229 -6.25 8.66 -13.90
N GLY A 230 -6.22 7.97 -15.04
CA GLY A 230 -5.14 7.06 -15.42
C GLY A 230 -3.98 7.72 -16.17
N TYR A 231 -4.28 8.60 -17.14
CA TYR A 231 -3.28 9.21 -18.04
C TYR A 231 -3.05 10.70 -17.79
N ASP A 232 -4.12 11.48 -17.60
CA ASP A 232 -4.02 12.90 -17.24
C ASP A 232 -4.38 13.06 -15.76
N GLY A 233 -3.35 13.27 -14.93
CA GLY A 233 -3.51 13.46 -13.49
C GLY A 233 -4.27 14.75 -13.21
N THR A 234 -5.52 14.66 -12.76
CA THR A 234 -6.20 15.81 -12.15
C THR A 234 -5.54 16.17 -10.83
N GLU A 235 -5.58 17.44 -10.42
CA GLU A 235 -5.07 17.88 -9.11
C GLU A 235 -5.65 17.03 -7.95
N LYS A 236 -6.95 16.73 -8.03
CA LYS A 236 -7.62 15.82 -7.08
C LYS A 236 -7.08 14.39 -7.14
N GLY A 237 -6.77 13.87 -8.33
CA GLY A 237 -6.17 12.54 -8.48
C GLY A 237 -4.76 12.44 -7.92
N GLU A 238 -3.94 13.49 -8.08
CA GLU A 238 -2.59 13.52 -7.49
C GLU A 238 -2.61 13.68 -5.97
N ALA A 239 -3.54 14.50 -5.44
CA ALA A 239 -3.79 14.57 -4.00
C ALA A 239 -4.21 13.21 -3.44
N TYR A 240 -5.15 12.53 -4.11
CA TYR A 240 -5.59 11.19 -3.74
C TYR A 240 -4.43 10.17 -3.73
N LYS A 241 -3.62 10.13 -4.80
CA LYS A 241 -2.42 9.28 -4.87
C LYS A 241 -1.45 9.55 -3.72
N LYS A 242 -1.20 10.82 -3.43
CA LYS A 242 -0.33 11.23 -2.31
C LYS A 242 -0.89 10.73 -0.98
N ASN A 243 -2.17 10.95 -0.72
CA ASN A 243 -2.81 10.53 0.52
C ASN A 243 -2.82 9.01 0.68
N LYS A 244 -3.10 8.24 -0.38
CA LYS A 244 -3.00 6.77 -0.35
C LYS A 244 -1.58 6.28 -0.09
N ARG A 245 -0.55 6.89 -0.70
CA ARG A 245 0.85 6.56 -0.38
C ARG A 245 1.18 6.85 1.09
N GLN A 246 0.68 7.96 1.63
CA GLN A 246 0.86 8.30 3.03
C GLN A 246 0.11 7.33 3.97
N GLN A 247 -1.08 6.87 3.60
CA GLN A 247 -1.81 5.84 4.37
C GLN A 247 -1.00 4.54 4.45
N VAL A 248 -0.46 4.07 3.31
CA VAL A 248 0.34 2.84 3.28
C VAL A 248 1.61 3.00 4.11
N ALA A 249 2.33 4.11 3.95
CA ALA A 249 3.54 4.38 4.73
C ALA A 249 3.25 4.48 6.24
N THR A 250 2.16 5.17 6.61
CA THR A 250 1.74 5.31 8.02
C THR A 250 1.39 3.94 8.61
N GLN A 251 0.65 3.11 7.88
CA GLN A 251 0.31 1.75 8.28
C GLN A 251 1.57 0.88 8.48
N THR A 252 2.52 0.92 7.54
CA THR A 252 3.79 0.17 7.67
C THR A 252 4.60 0.62 8.88
N VAL A 253 4.70 1.93 9.14
CA VAL A 253 5.41 2.45 10.32
C VAL A 253 4.70 2.03 11.60
N MET A 254 3.37 2.04 11.63
CA MET A 254 2.60 1.55 12.79
C MET A 254 2.85 0.06 13.05
N GLU A 255 2.89 -0.77 12.01
CA GLU A 255 3.17 -2.21 12.14
C GLU A 255 4.56 -2.46 12.72
N VAL A 256 5.59 -1.75 12.25
CA VAL A 256 6.96 -1.85 12.80
C VAL A 256 6.97 -1.43 14.28
N LYS A 257 6.35 -0.30 14.62
CA LYS A 257 6.30 0.18 16.00
C LYS A 257 5.52 -0.73 16.92
N GLN A 258 4.49 -1.40 16.41
CA GLN A 258 3.75 -2.39 17.19
C GLN A 258 4.63 -3.59 17.51
N LEU A 259 5.47 -4.05 16.57
CA LEU A 259 6.45 -5.12 16.83
C LEU A 259 7.50 -4.68 17.86
N GLU A 260 8.02 -3.45 17.76
CA GLU A 260 8.95 -2.88 18.75
C GLU A 260 8.32 -2.83 20.15
N LEU A 261 7.04 -2.45 20.23
CA LEU A 261 6.28 -2.41 21.48
C LEU A 261 6.08 -3.81 22.07
N ASP A 262 5.78 -4.80 21.24
CA ASP A 262 5.62 -6.19 21.67
C ASP A 262 6.94 -6.75 22.21
N GLU A 263 8.07 -6.47 21.54
CA GLU A 263 9.41 -6.87 21.99
C GLU A 263 9.78 -6.23 23.33
N LEU A 264 9.57 -4.91 23.48
CA LEU A 264 9.82 -4.23 24.75
C LEU A 264 8.92 -4.74 25.89
N SER A 265 7.69 -5.13 25.57
CA SER A 265 6.77 -5.71 26.55
C SER A 265 7.25 -7.08 27.04
N LEU A 266 7.84 -7.89 26.16
CA LEU A 266 8.48 -9.16 26.54
C LEU A 266 9.72 -8.91 27.40
N GLN A 267 10.58 -7.97 27.02
CA GLN A 267 11.76 -7.60 27.80
C GLN A 267 11.38 -7.10 29.21
N LEU A 268 10.33 -6.28 29.32
CA LEU A 268 9.82 -5.83 30.61
C LEU A 268 9.33 -7.01 31.46
N ALA A 269 8.62 -7.97 30.87
CA ALA A 269 8.16 -9.16 31.59
C ALA A 269 9.34 -9.98 32.14
N ASP A 270 10.39 -10.17 31.35
CA ASP A 270 11.62 -10.88 31.77
C ASP A 270 12.34 -10.13 32.90
N LEU A 271 12.42 -8.79 32.82
CA LEU A 271 13.03 -7.97 33.87
C LEU A 271 12.23 -8.03 35.18
N LEU A 272 10.90 -8.00 35.10
CA LEU A 272 10.04 -8.14 36.28
C LEU A 272 10.19 -9.51 36.94
N GLN A 273 10.33 -10.57 36.15
CA GLN A 273 10.63 -11.91 36.67
C GLN A 273 12.00 -11.95 37.36
N GLN A 274 13.05 -11.42 36.73
CA GLN A 274 14.39 -11.35 37.33
C GLN A 274 14.39 -10.54 38.63
N LEU A 275 13.62 -9.45 38.70
CA LEU A 275 13.49 -8.66 39.91
C LEU A 275 12.83 -9.48 41.03
N GLU A 276 11.79 -10.26 40.73
CA GLU A 276 11.16 -11.17 41.67
C GLU A 276 12.15 -12.23 42.20
N GLU A 277 12.96 -12.82 41.31
CA GLU A 277 13.97 -13.83 41.69
C GLU A 277 15.09 -13.27 42.57
N VAL A 278 15.52 -12.03 42.35
CA VAL A 278 16.61 -11.39 43.13
C VAL A 278 16.12 -10.82 44.46
N THR A 279 14.82 -10.52 44.56
CA THR A 279 14.20 -9.98 45.79
C THR A 279 13.70 -11.05 46.77
N GLN A 280 13.58 -12.32 46.33
CA GLN A 280 13.29 -13.50 47.17
C GLN A 280 14.53 -14.06 47.91
#